data_AF-A0A536RD11-F1
#
_entry.id   AF-A0A536RD11-F1
#
_cell.length_a   1.000
_cell.length_b   1.000
_cell.length_c   1.000
_cell.angle_alpha   90.00
_cell.angle_beta   90.00
_cell.angle_gamma   90.00
#
_symmetry.space_group_name_H-M   'P 1'
#
loop_
_entity.id
_entity.type
_entity.pdbx_description
1 polymer ?
#
loop_
_entity_poly.entity_id
_entity_poly.type
_entity_poly.pdbx_seq_one_letter_code
_entity_poly.pdbx_strand_id
1 'polypeptide(L)'
;MQEVVSRLRRVVFAAGAASALGLGMLITGATPASADYGNTAVYQIEISANSPGPSGGGAWLWIELSSDGTGTYAGSDCGHGFGAVSDKGDVTWSSADGVLTIHGVVLNGLGGFPVAISVPSTDGHYSETIFQVFGVPFPGFAQVQVAP
;
A
#
# COMPACT_ATOMS: atom_id res chain seq x y z
N MET A 1 -62.04 25.35 1.38
CA MET A 1 -61.21 24.75 0.30
C MET A 1 -59.98 25.62 -0.04
N GLN A 2 -59.35 26.28 0.94
CA GLN A 2 -58.12 27.08 0.74
C GLN A 2 -56.96 26.68 1.66
N GLU A 3 -57.23 25.99 2.78
CA GLU A 3 -56.17 25.47 3.67
C GLU A 3 -55.46 24.21 3.14
N VAL A 4 -56.12 23.39 2.33
CA VAL A 4 -55.52 22.16 1.78
C VAL A 4 -54.43 22.48 0.73
N VAL A 5 -54.58 23.61 0.02
CA VAL A 5 -53.66 24.06 -1.03
C VAL A 5 -52.34 24.61 -0.45
N SER A 6 -52.34 25.14 0.78
CA SER A 6 -51.12 25.69 1.41
C SER A 6 -50.22 24.60 2.00
N ARG A 7 -50.78 23.47 2.44
CA ARG A 7 -50.01 22.33 2.97
C ARG A 7 -49.35 21.52 1.85
N LEU A 8 -49.99 21.39 0.68
CA LEU A 8 -49.37 20.77 -0.49
C LEU A 8 -48.18 21.58 -1.05
N ARG A 9 -48.24 22.92 -1.01
CA ARG A 9 -47.13 23.78 -1.48
C ARG A 9 -45.87 23.67 -0.64
N ARG A 10 -45.96 23.36 0.66
CA ARG A 10 -44.79 23.20 1.54
C ARG A 10 -44.09 21.84 1.41
N VAL A 11 -44.81 20.81 0.95
CA VAL A 11 -44.23 19.46 0.74
C VAL A 11 -43.44 19.39 -0.57
N VAL A 12 -43.83 20.15 -1.59
CA VAL A 12 -43.15 20.14 -2.90
C VAL A 12 -41.77 20.84 -2.88
N PHE A 13 -41.50 21.73 -1.92
CA PHE A 13 -40.18 22.39 -1.81
C PHE A 13 -39.14 21.60 -1.01
N ALA A 14 -39.50 20.50 -0.35
CA ALA A 14 -38.56 19.64 0.37
C ALA A 14 -38.01 18.46 -0.45
N ALA A 15 -38.55 18.22 -1.65
CA ALA A 15 -38.14 17.12 -2.53
C ALA A 15 -37.12 17.51 -3.61
N GLY A 16 -36.71 18.79 -3.67
CA GLY A 16 -35.81 19.32 -4.72
C GLY A 16 -34.32 19.39 -4.38
N ALA A 17 -33.92 19.06 -3.14
CA ALA A 17 -32.53 19.14 -2.70
C ALA A 17 -31.79 17.79 -2.67
N ALA A 18 -32.49 16.67 -2.89
CA ALA A 18 -31.89 15.34 -2.83
C ALA A 18 -31.34 14.82 -4.18
N SER A 19 -31.66 15.50 -5.29
CA SER A 19 -31.32 15.04 -6.65
C SER A 19 -30.10 15.72 -7.30
N ALA A 20 -29.41 16.62 -6.58
CA ALA A 20 -28.21 17.31 -7.08
C ALA A 20 -26.88 16.81 -6.51
N LEU A 21 -26.87 15.69 -5.76
CA LEU A 21 -25.66 15.04 -5.25
C LEU A 21 -25.28 13.76 -6.04
N GLY A 22 -25.98 13.46 -7.12
CA GLY A 22 -25.90 12.17 -7.80
C GLY A 22 -24.86 12.01 -8.92
N LEU A 23 -24.06 13.03 -9.25
CA LEU A 23 -23.25 13.03 -10.49
C LEU A 23 -21.80 13.53 -10.34
N GLY A 24 -21.27 13.57 -9.11
CA GLY A 24 -19.97 14.20 -8.82
C GLY A 24 -18.89 13.30 -8.22
N MET A 25 -19.10 11.98 -8.13
CA MET A 25 -18.07 11.06 -7.68
C MET A 25 -17.68 10.13 -8.83
N LEU A 26 -16.86 10.64 -9.74
CA LEU A 26 -15.86 9.79 -10.37
C LEU A 26 -14.93 9.35 -9.25
N ILE A 27 -15.29 8.22 -8.65
CA ILE A 27 -14.47 7.50 -7.70
C ILE A 27 -13.22 7.13 -8.48
N THR A 28 -12.14 7.93 -8.34
CA THR A 28 -10.77 7.42 -8.44
C THR A 28 -10.55 6.51 -7.24
N GLY A 29 -11.35 5.45 -7.18
CA GLY A 29 -11.13 4.37 -6.23
C GLY A 29 -9.89 3.70 -6.73
N ALA A 30 -8.85 3.72 -5.92
CA ALA A 30 -7.85 2.67 -6.01
C ALA A 30 -8.65 1.36 -6.03
N THR A 31 -8.68 0.70 -7.19
CA THR A 31 -9.19 -0.65 -7.27
C THR A 31 -8.46 -1.42 -6.17
N PRO A 32 -9.16 -2.17 -5.32
CA PRO A 32 -8.45 -3.01 -4.37
C PRO A 32 -7.48 -3.86 -5.17
N ALA A 33 -6.19 -3.76 -4.84
CA ALA A 33 -5.17 -4.64 -5.40
C ALA A 33 -5.73 -6.07 -5.31
N SER A 34 -5.91 -6.71 -6.46
CA SER A 34 -6.35 -8.10 -6.51
C SER A 34 -5.14 -8.92 -6.09
N ALA A 35 -5.00 -9.18 -4.79
CA ALA A 35 -4.04 -10.16 -4.32
C ALA A 35 -4.49 -11.52 -4.85
N ASP A 36 -3.75 -12.08 -5.81
CA ASP A 36 -3.96 -13.45 -6.27
C ASP A 36 -3.41 -14.48 -5.25
N TYR A 37 -2.86 -13.98 -4.13
CA TYR A 37 -2.37 -14.76 -2.99
C TYR A 37 -1.48 -15.93 -3.41
N GLY A 38 -0.56 -15.67 -4.34
CA GLY A 38 0.42 -16.64 -4.79
C GLY A 38 0.03 -17.45 -6.03
N ASN A 39 -1.15 -17.27 -6.63
CA ASN A 39 -1.59 -18.12 -7.73
C ASN A 39 -0.97 -17.75 -9.11
N THR A 40 -0.55 -16.49 -9.32
CA THR A 40 0.31 -16.05 -10.44
C THR A 40 1.71 -15.63 -10.01
N ALA A 41 2.03 -15.78 -8.72
CA ALA A 41 3.33 -15.39 -8.19
C ALA A 41 4.46 -16.23 -8.78
N VAL A 42 5.52 -15.54 -9.19
CA VAL A 42 6.83 -16.13 -9.44
C VAL A 42 7.81 -15.83 -8.31
N TYR A 43 7.49 -14.83 -7.48
CA TYR A 43 8.15 -14.60 -6.20
C TYR A 43 7.13 -14.14 -5.15
N GLN A 44 7.30 -14.65 -3.94
CA GLN A 44 6.73 -14.13 -2.71
C GLN A 44 7.86 -13.68 -1.79
N ILE A 45 7.78 -12.42 -1.37
CA ILE A 45 8.85 -11.76 -0.62
C ILE A 45 8.26 -11.24 0.68
N GLU A 46 8.86 -11.65 1.80
CA GLU A 46 8.56 -11.08 3.11
C GLU A 46 9.76 -10.27 3.60
N ILE A 47 9.52 -9.06 4.10
CA ILE A 47 10.54 -8.17 4.63
C ILE A 47 10.11 -7.73 6.02
N SER A 48 10.98 -7.90 7.01
CA SER A 48 10.83 -7.35 8.35
C SER A 48 12.03 -6.49 8.70
N ALA A 49 11.83 -5.19 8.86
CA ALA A 49 12.89 -4.21 9.10
C ALA A 49 12.67 -3.46 10.41
N ASN A 50 13.76 -3.24 11.14
CA ASN A 50 13.71 -2.55 12.42
C ASN A 50 14.88 -1.58 12.57
N SER A 51 14.54 -0.31 12.74
CA SER A 51 15.46 0.76 13.12
C SER A 51 15.37 0.99 14.62
N PRO A 52 16.42 0.67 15.40
CA PRO A 52 16.34 0.74 16.86
C PRO A 52 16.46 2.17 17.40
N GLY A 53 15.95 2.36 18.62
CA GLY A 53 16.16 3.58 19.41
C GLY A 53 14.88 4.42 19.59
N PRO A 54 14.95 5.51 20.37
CA PRO A 54 13.78 6.33 20.71
C PRO A 54 13.10 6.96 19.50
N SER A 55 13.88 7.30 18.47
CA SER A 55 13.40 7.82 17.18
C SER A 55 13.32 6.74 16.10
N GLY A 56 13.35 5.48 16.50
CA GLY A 56 13.31 4.33 15.62
C GLY A 56 11.95 4.11 14.97
N GLY A 57 11.87 3.00 14.24
CA GLY A 57 10.70 2.61 13.47
C GLY A 57 10.88 1.21 12.91
N GLY A 58 9.92 0.76 12.12
CA GLY A 58 9.99 -0.55 11.49
C GLY A 58 9.05 -0.66 10.32
N ALA A 59 9.25 -1.69 9.52
CA ALA A 59 8.36 -2.05 8.42
C ALA A 59 8.24 -3.57 8.37
N TRP A 60 7.03 -4.05 8.14
CA TRP A 60 6.78 -5.43 7.73
C TRP A 60 6.01 -5.39 6.42
N LEU A 61 6.52 -6.03 5.38
CA LEU A 61 5.91 -6.08 4.06
C LEU A 61 5.87 -7.53 3.57
N TRP A 62 4.75 -7.92 3.00
CA TRP A 62 4.62 -9.07 2.11
C TRP A 62 4.38 -8.55 0.69
N ILE A 63 5.11 -9.08 -0.28
CA ILE A 63 5.10 -8.64 -1.68
C ILE A 63 5.00 -9.87 -2.59
N GLU A 64 4.03 -9.84 -3.49
CA GLU A 64 3.87 -10.82 -4.55
C GLU A 64 4.34 -10.22 -5.88
N LEU A 65 5.18 -10.94 -6.62
CA LEU A 65 5.62 -10.56 -7.95
C LEU A 65 5.13 -11.57 -8.98
N SER A 66 4.41 -11.09 -9.99
CA SER A 66 3.87 -11.90 -11.09
C SER A 66 4.79 -11.91 -12.30
N SER A 67 4.70 -12.97 -13.13
CA SER A 67 5.57 -13.18 -14.29
C SER A 67 5.50 -12.09 -15.38
N ASP A 68 4.46 -11.27 -15.36
CA ASP A 68 4.24 -10.18 -16.32
C ASP A 68 4.91 -8.86 -15.92
N GLY A 69 5.70 -8.85 -14.84
CA GLY A 69 6.40 -7.67 -14.33
C GLY A 69 5.56 -6.81 -13.38
N THR A 70 4.34 -7.26 -13.03
CA THR A 70 3.47 -6.62 -12.04
C THR A 70 3.54 -7.34 -10.69
N GLY A 71 2.89 -6.78 -9.68
CA GLY A 71 2.79 -7.39 -8.36
C GLY A 71 1.91 -6.59 -7.44
N THR A 72 1.72 -7.08 -6.22
CA THR A 72 1.02 -6.38 -5.15
C THR A 72 1.80 -6.48 -3.85
N TYR A 73 1.58 -5.55 -2.94
CA TYR A 73 2.12 -5.65 -1.58
C TYR A 73 1.08 -5.31 -0.54
N ALA A 74 1.29 -5.86 0.65
CA ALA A 74 0.54 -5.54 1.86
C ALA A 74 1.48 -5.56 3.06
N GLY A 75 1.22 -4.73 4.05
CA GLY A 75 2.07 -4.65 5.22
C GLY A 75 1.70 -3.55 6.19
N SER A 76 2.68 -3.17 6.98
CA SER A 76 2.61 -2.02 7.85
C SER A 76 3.99 -1.48 8.17
N ASP A 77 4.11 -0.17 8.26
CA ASP A 77 5.28 0.51 8.77
C ASP A 77 4.96 1.46 9.93
N CYS A 78 6.00 1.84 10.66
CA CYS A 78 5.90 2.85 11.71
C CYS A 78 7.12 3.77 11.69
N GLY A 79 6.85 5.08 11.70
CA GLY A 79 7.80 6.12 12.06
C GLY A 79 7.61 6.58 13.50
N HIS A 80 8.66 7.14 14.09
CA HIS A 80 8.59 7.77 15.41
C HIS A 80 7.44 8.77 15.50
N GLY A 81 6.53 8.55 16.47
CA GLY A 81 5.42 9.46 16.77
C GLY A 81 4.13 9.23 15.97
N PHE A 82 4.13 8.32 14.99
CA PHE A 82 2.96 8.07 14.12
C PHE A 82 2.25 6.75 14.39
N GLY A 83 2.89 5.83 15.11
CA GLY A 83 2.37 4.47 15.33
C GLY A 83 2.47 3.60 14.07
N ALA A 84 1.98 2.36 14.14
CA ALA A 84 1.93 1.48 12.98
C ALA A 84 0.76 1.84 12.06
N VAL A 85 1.04 1.97 10.78
CA VAL A 85 0.08 2.31 9.72
C VAL A 85 0.08 1.18 8.70
N SER A 86 -1.09 0.84 8.16
CA SER A 86 -1.21 -0.20 7.13
C SER A 86 -0.75 0.32 5.77
N ASP A 87 0.00 -0.51 5.06
CA ASP A 87 0.46 -0.26 3.70
C ASP A 87 -0.09 -1.32 2.76
N LYS A 88 -0.45 -0.90 1.55
CA LYS A 88 -0.79 -1.79 0.45
C LYS A 88 -0.79 -1.05 -0.87
N GLY A 89 -0.63 -1.78 -1.95
CA GLY A 89 -0.78 -1.24 -3.30
C GLY A 89 -0.26 -2.20 -4.35
N ASP A 90 -0.20 -1.68 -5.57
CA ASP A 90 0.35 -2.37 -6.72
C ASP A 90 1.82 -1.99 -6.90
N VAL A 91 2.61 -2.92 -7.44
CA VAL A 91 4.04 -2.71 -7.74
C VAL A 91 4.35 -3.15 -9.17
N THR A 92 5.47 -2.66 -9.66
CA THR A 92 6.16 -3.25 -10.81
C THR A 92 7.54 -3.71 -10.40
N TRP A 93 8.12 -4.65 -11.13
CA TRP A 93 9.44 -5.17 -10.79
C TRP A 93 10.27 -5.52 -12.01
N SER A 94 11.57 -5.64 -11.78
CA SER A 94 12.55 -6.12 -12.75
C SER A 94 13.61 -6.98 -12.05
N SER A 95 14.28 -7.83 -12.83
CA SER A 95 15.39 -8.66 -12.36
C SER A 95 16.63 -8.43 -13.20
N ALA A 96 17.73 -8.08 -12.56
CA ALA A 96 19.03 -7.90 -13.17
C ALA A 96 20.13 -8.24 -12.17
N ASP A 97 21.22 -8.86 -12.64
CA ASP A 97 22.43 -9.13 -11.84
C ASP A 97 22.17 -9.84 -10.50
N GLY A 98 21.17 -10.72 -10.44
CA GLY A 98 20.80 -11.47 -9.23
C GLY A 98 19.98 -10.68 -8.20
N VAL A 99 19.44 -9.51 -8.59
CA VAL A 99 18.65 -8.63 -7.74
C VAL A 99 17.28 -8.39 -8.36
N LEU A 100 16.23 -8.53 -7.56
CA LEU A 100 14.89 -8.07 -7.85
C LEU A 100 14.77 -6.62 -7.38
N THR A 101 14.42 -5.72 -8.30
CA THR A 101 14.12 -4.31 -7.99
C THR A 101 12.63 -4.09 -8.13
N ILE A 102 11.99 -3.64 -7.05
CA ILE A 102 10.54 -3.47 -6.92
C ILE A 102 10.24 -1.98 -6.75
N HIS A 103 9.28 -1.48 -7.51
CA HIS A 103 8.87 -0.08 -7.54
C HIS A 103 7.39 0.06 -7.15
N GLY A 104 7.02 1.19 -6.54
CA GLY A 104 5.63 1.52 -6.21
C GLY A 104 5.24 1.30 -4.75
N VAL A 105 6.16 0.81 -3.92
CA VAL A 105 5.92 0.70 -2.48
C VAL A 105 5.93 2.07 -1.82
N VAL A 106 4.94 2.32 -0.96
CA VAL A 106 4.76 3.56 -0.20
C VAL A 106 4.58 3.20 1.27
N LEU A 107 5.43 3.78 2.11
CA LEU A 107 5.41 3.62 3.57
C LEU A 107 4.56 4.73 4.18
N ASN A 108 3.33 4.41 4.56
CA ASN A 108 2.35 5.39 5.05
C ASN A 108 2.64 5.84 6.48
N GLY A 109 3.24 4.98 7.31
CA GLY A 109 3.72 5.33 8.66
C GLY A 109 4.92 6.29 8.65
N LEU A 110 5.53 6.50 7.48
CA LEU A 110 6.51 7.54 7.18
C LEU A 110 5.92 8.73 6.39
N GLY A 111 4.61 8.93 6.44
CA GLY A 111 3.95 10.07 5.78
C GLY A 111 3.76 9.88 4.27
N GLY A 112 3.67 8.64 3.79
CA GLY A 112 3.50 8.31 2.38
C GLY A 112 4.83 8.34 1.61
N PHE A 113 5.93 7.92 2.25
CA PHE A 113 7.26 7.96 1.67
C PHE A 113 7.44 6.84 0.63
N PRO A 114 7.71 7.14 -0.65
CA PRO A 114 7.93 6.12 -1.66
C PRO A 114 9.32 5.49 -1.52
N VAL A 115 9.39 4.16 -1.65
CA VAL A 115 10.65 3.40 -1.61
C VAL A 115 10.76 2.50 -2.84
N ALA A 116 12.00 2.33 -3.31
CA ALA A 116 12.34 1.23 -4.21
C ALA A 116 12.97 0.13 -3.35
N ILE A 117 12.54 -1.11 -3.56
CA ILE A 117 13.01 -2.26 -2.80
C ILE A 117 13.97 -3.09 -3.67
N SER A 118 15.10 -3.48 -3.08
CA SER A 118 16.10 -4.36 -3.68
C SER A 118 16.26 -5.61 -2.82
N VAL A 119 16.02 -6.79 -3.40
CA VAL A 119 16.22 -8.09 -2.73
C VAL A 119 16.92 -9.08 -3.64
N PRO A 120 17.60 -10.12 -3.11
CA PRO A 120 18.15 -11.18 -3.94
C PRO A 120 17.07 -11.87 -4.78
N SER A 121 17.41 -12.30 -6.00
CA SER A 121 16.49 -13.07 -6.87
C SER A 121 16.51 -14.58 -6.61
N THR A 122 17.29 -15.02 -5.64
CA THR A 122 17.41 -16.43 -5.24
C THR A 122 16.52 -16.68 -4.04
N ASP A 123 15.86 -17.82 -4.00
CA ASP A 123 15.05 -18.24 -2.86
C ASP A 123 15.93 -18.40 -1.60
N GLY A 124 15.43 -17.95 -0.46
CA GLY A 124 16.13 -18.09 0.80
C GLY A 124 15.75 -17.05 1.85
N HIS A 125 16.53 -17.03 2.92
CA HIS A 125 16.43 -16.05 4.01
C HIS A 125 17.73 -15.26 4.12
N TYR A 126 17.61 -13.94 4.17
CA TYR A 126 18.71 -12.98 4.16
C TYR A 126 18.60 -12.03 5.33
N SER A 127 19.76 -11.58 5.81
CA SER A 127 19.87 -10.53 6.82
C SER A 127 20.68 -9.40 6.22
N GLU A 128 20.02 -8.29 5.94
CA GLU A 128 20.55 -7.13 5.24
C GLU A 128 20.43 -5.87 6.12
N THR A 129 20.99 -4.76 5.64
CA THR A 129 20.70 -3.43 6.20
C THR A 129 19.44 -2.83 5.60
N ILE A 130 18.81 -1.90 6.32
CA ILE A 130 17.67 -1.13 5.78
C ILE A 130 18.08 -0.38 4.50
N PHE A 131 19.32 0.12 4.43
CA PHE A 131 19.82 0.80 3.25
C PHE A 131 19.92 -0.12 2.03
N GLN A 132 20.40 -1.36 2.18
CA GLN A 132 20.48 -2.30 1.08
C GLN A 132 19.11 -2.67 0.53
N VAL A 133 18.11 -2.82 1.40
CA VAL A 133 16.76 -3.23 0.99
C VAL A 133 15.93 -2.06 0.46
N PHE A 134 15.90 -0.92 1.15
CA PHE A 134 14.98 0.19 0.84
C PHE A 134 15.66 1.42 0.22
N GLY A 135 17.00 1.41 0.08
CA GLY A 135 17.77 2.55 -0.42
C GLY A 135 17.79 3.78 0.51
N VAL A 136 17.25 3.67 1.72
CA VAL A 136 17.18 4.78 2.69
C VAL A 136 18.27 4.67 3.75
N PRO A 137 18.93 5.78 4.13
CA PRO A 137 20.07 5.75 5.05
C PRO A 137 19.63 5.67 6.53
N PHE A 138 18.71 4.76 6.85
CA PHE A 138 18.30 4.50 8.23
C PHE A 138 19.17 3.42 8.87
N PRO A 139 19.57 3.59 10.15
CA PRO A 139 20.28 2.54 10.87
C PRO A 139 19.33 1.38 11.16
N GLY A 140 19.84 0.16 11.16
CA GLY A 140 19.06 -1.03 11.50
C GLY A 140 19.31 -2.19 10.54
N PHE A 141 18.50 -3.22 10.71
CA PHE A 141 18.57 -4.44 9.90
C PHE A 141 17.20 -4.71 9.25
N ALA A 142 17.25 -5.48 8.17
CA ALA A 142 16.11 -6.05 7.49
C ALA A 142 16.33 -7.56 7.34
N GLN A 143 15.32 -8.34 7.71
CA GLN A 143 15.23 -9.76 7.39
C GLN A 143 14.39 -9.88 6.13
N VAL A 144 14.88 -10.62 5.15
CA VAL A 144 14.20 -10.82 3.86
C VAL A 144 14.04 -12.32 3.63
N GLN A 145 12.83 -12.76 3.32
CA GLN A 145 12.56 -14.08 2.79
C GLN A 145 12.14 -13.94 1.33
N VAL A 146 12.72 -14.75 0.45
CA VAL A 146 12.32 -14.88 -0.95
C VAL A 146 11.91 -16.33 -1.17
N ALA A 147 10.72 -16.52 -1.72
CA ALA A 147 10.13 -17.81 -2.03
C ALA A 147 9.46 -17.76 -3.41
N PRO A 148 9.19 -18.92 -4.04
CA PRO A 148 8.42 -18.97 -5.29
C PRO A 148 6.95 -18.54 -5.08
#